data_AF-A0A954XH04-F1
#
_entry.id   AF-A0A954XH04-F1
#
_cell.length_a   1.000
_cell.length_b   1.000
_cell.length_c   1.000
_cell.angle_alpha   90.00
_cell.angle_beta   90.00
_cell.angle_gamma   90.00
#
_symmetry.space_group_name_H-M   'P 1'
#
loop_
_entity.id
_entity.type
_entity.pdbx_description
1 polymer ?
#
loop_
_entity_poly.entity_id
_entity_poly.type
_entity_poly.pdbx_seq_one_letter_code
_entity_poly.pdbx_strand_id
1 'polypeptide(L)'
;MSNCLRFTIRFLQPLVHGRSNGDEPEWPPSPLRFFQALVAAAAARSNERTRIESAAPALRWLQELPSPEIVACRGVASKVPTQFYVPDNTADLIVPSWKRGETTKSAKRTEKVVLPTHLDGEAVHYVFRFLDADQDNLDTLKTAARSITHLGWGIDMVAADADVITDNEVQQLSGEHWQIAHSGGVPLRVPTLGTLDDLMRKHDDFLNRLTDEGFKPVPPLREFAVRNYRPSTQPEPRPYCVFTILKPDASGNRAFNTARRTRDVAAWIRHAVAEICEPADWPDFLQFVHGHDADGKPNRSENSSHRFQYLPLP
;
A
#
# COMPACT_ATOMS: atom_id res chain seq x y z
N MET A 1 -12.23 -26.24 2.53
CA MET A 1 -11.40 -25.37 3.39
C MET A 1 -10.45 -24.65 2.46
N SER A 2 -10.33 -23.34 2.54
CA SER A 2 -9.41 -22.60 1.66
C SER A 2 -7.98 -22.77 2.18
N ASN A 3 -7.05 -23.09 1.30
CA ASN A 3 -5.64 -23.13 1.62
C ASN A 3 -5.04 -21.73 1.47
N CYS A 4 -4.10 -21.39 2.34
CA CYS A 4 -3.42 -20.10 2.34
C CYS A 4 -1.93 -20.31 2.12
N LEU A 5 -1.35 -19.70 1.09
CA LEU A 5 0.09 -19.59 0.94
C LEU A 5 0.56 -18.38 1.74
N ARG A 6 1.24 -18.64 2.85
CA ARG A 6 1.79 -17.62 3.74
C ARG A 6 3.28 -17.44 3.43
N PHE A 7 3.66 -16.23 3.05
CA PHE A 7 5.05 -15.80 3.07
C PHE A 7 5.32 -15.08 4.39
N THR A 8 6.36 -15.44 5.11
CA THR A 8 6.82 -14.76 6.32
C THR A 8 8.12 -14.03 6.02
N ILE A 9 8.14 -12.73 6.25
CA ILE A 9 9.33 -11.87 6.14
C ILE A 9 9.72 -11.41 7.53
N ARG A 10 10.92 -11.77 7.99
CA ARG A 10 11.47 -11.35 9.28
C ARG A 10 12.57 -10.31 9.07
N PHE A 11 12.35 -9.10 9.57
CA PHE A 11 13.35 -8.05 9.54
C PHE A 11 14.48 -8.34 10.53
N LEU A 12 15.73 -8.17 10.10
CA LEU A 12 16.90 -8.39 10.94
C LEU A 12 17.24 -7.17 11.81
N GLN A 13 16.47 -6.09 11.68
CA GLN A 13 16.58 -4.85 12.44
C GLN A 13 15.18 -4.36 12.85
N PRO A 14 15.04 -3.64 13.97
CA PRO A 14 13.76 -3.11 14.42
C PRO A 14 13.34 -1.84 13.66
N LEU A 15 13.90 -1.62 12.47
CA LEU A 15 13.75 -0.41 11.67
C LEU A 15 13.57 -0.79 10.21
N VAL A 16 12.65 -0.10 9.53
CA VAL A 16 12.47 -0.21 8.09
C VAL A 16 12.41 1.16 7.45
N HIS A 17 12.88 1.26 6.21
CA HIS A 17 13.07 2.53 5.50
C HIS A 17 12.24 2.60 4.21
N GLY A 18 11.24 1.71 4.07
CA GLY A 18 10.30 1.69 2.96
C GLY A 18 9.56 3.02 2.81
N ARG A 19 9.45 3.49 1.56
CA ARG A 19 8.75 4.73 1.21
C ARG A 19 7.66 4.52 0.18
N SER A 20 6.58 5.25 0.36
CA SER A 20 5.45 5.35 -0.54
C SER A 20 5.62 6.58 -1.46
N ASN A 21 4.55 7.03 -2.10
CA ASN A 21 4.59 8.24 -2.93
C ASN A 21 4.81 9.47 -2.04
N GLY A 22 5.57 10.45 -2.54
CA GLY A 22 5.86 11.67 -1.79
C GLY A 22 6.88 11.51 -0.66
N ASP A 23 7.69 10.44 -0.70
CA ASP A 23 8.71 10.11 0.32
C ASP A 23 8.17 9.80 1.73
N GLU A 24 6.87 9.61 1.87
CA GLU A 24 6.24 9.23 3.14
C GLU A 24 6.58 7.78 3.53
N PRO A 25 6.81 7.48 4.82
CA PRO A 25 7.03 6.12 5.30
C PRO A 25 5.91 5.16 4.87
N GLU A 26 6.28 4.02 4.31
CA GLU A 26 5.34 2.96 3.90
C GLU A 26 5.30 1.88 4.98
N TRP A 27 4.17 1.76 5.70
CA TRP A 27 3.91 0.63 6.59
C TRP A 27 2.43 0.21 6.55
N PRO A 28 2.12 -1.10 6.48
CA PRO A 28 3.06 -2.22 6.25
C PRO A 28 3.69 -2.15 4.84
N PRO A 29 4.80 -2.86 4.57
CA PRO A 29 5.42 -2.84 3.26
C PRO A 29 4.44 -3.41 2.21
N SER A 30 4.30 -2.73 1.09
CA SER A 30 3.27 -3.05 0.10
C SER A 30 3.44 -4.43 -0.54
N PRO A 31 2.35 -5.14 -0.93
CA PRO A 31 2.45 -6.43 -1.62
C PRO A 31 3.28 -6.36 -2.92
N LEU A 32 3.29 -5.23 -3.62
CA LEU A 32 4.16 -5.04 -4.79
C LEU A 32 5.64 -5.06 -4.40
N ARG A 33 6.03 -4.44 -3.27
CA ARG A 33 7.42 -4.46 -2.80
C ARG A 33 7.86 -5.88 -2.45
N PHE A 34 6.97 -6.64 -1.80
CA PHE A 34 7.19 -8.07 -1.56
C PHE A 34 7.35 -8.85 -2.87
N PHE A 35 6.45 -8.64 -3.83
CA PHE A 35 6.52 -9.32 -5.14
C PHE A 35 7.83 -9.02 -5.87
N GLN A 36 8.28 -7.75 -5.86
CA GLN A 36 9.57 -7.36 -6.43
C GLN A 36 10.75 -8.05 -5.74
N ALA A 37 10.73 -8.16 -4.40
CA ALA A 37 11.76 -8.87 -3.64
C ALA A 37 11.78 -10.36 -3.99
N LEU A 38 10.60 -10.98 -4.13
CA LEU A 38 10.46 -12.38 -4.52
C LEU A 38 10.98 -12.65 -5.93
N VAL A 39 10.66 -11.78 -6.90
CA VAL A 39 11.19 -11.85 -8.28
C VAL A 39 12.71 -11.73 -8.30
N ALA A 40 13.26 -10.74 -7.58
CA ALA A 40 14.71 -10.54 -7.50
C ALA A 40 15.42 -11.75 -6.87
N ALA A 41 14.85 -12.32 -5.80
CA ALA A 41 15.36 -13.50 -5.14
C ALA A 41 15.35 -14.74 -6.04
N ALA A 42 14.25 -14.96 -6.77
CA ALA A 42 14.12 -16.06 -7.72
C ALA A 42 15.14 -15.96 -8.86
N ALA A 43 15.24 -14.78 -9.50
CA ALA A 43 16.19 -14.54 -10.59
C ALA A 43 17.65 -14.72 -10.13
N ALA A 44 18.00 -14.18 -8.96
CA ALA A 44 19.34 -14.31 -8.40
C ALA A 44 19.71 -15.77 -8.10
N ARG A 45 18.76 -16.53 -7.52
CA ARG A 45 18.96 -17.95 -7.20
C ARG A 45 19.24 -18.81 -8.43
N SER A 46 18.44 -18.64 -9.48
CA SER A 46 18.61 -19.38 -10.74
C SER A 46 19.73 -18.82 -11.62
N ASN A 47 20.44 -17.77 -11.18
CA ASN A 47 21.43 -17.02 -11.95
C ASN A 47 20.87 -16.50 -13.30
N GLU A 48 19.57 -16.18 -13.33
CA GLU A 48 18.81 -15.68 -14.48
C GLU A 48 18.93 -14.14 -14.54
N ARG A 49 20.14 -13.66 -14.90
CA ARG A 49 20.50 -12.24 -14.80
C ARG A 49 19.86 -11.32 -15.83
N THR A 50 19.41 -11.87 -16.95
CA THR A 50 18.82 -11.09 -18.06
C THR A 50 17.31 -11.22 -18.07
N ARG A 51 16.79 -12.44 -17.92
CA ARG A 51 15.38 -12.75 -18.01
C ARG A 51 15.07 -13.91 -17.10
N ILE A 52 14.03 -13.77 -16.29
CA ILE A 52 13.53 -14.84 -15.43
C ILE A 52 12.66 -15.81 -16.24
N GLU A 53 12.92 -17.10 -16.12
CA GLU A 53 12.25 -18.17 -16.87
C GLU A 53 11.78 -19.28 -15.93
N SER A 54 12.69 -19.83 -15.12
CA SER A 54 12.41 -20.96 -14.22
C SER A 54 11.27 -20.71 -13.24
N ALA A 55 11.28 -19.56 -12.56
CA ALA A 55 10.22 -19.21 -11.60
C ALA A 55 9.04 -18.44 -12.22
N ALA A 56 9.09 -18.11 -13.52
CA ALA A 56 8.09 -17.27 -14.16
C ALA A 56 6.66 -17.89 -14.11
N PRO A 57 6.45 -19.20 -14.33
CA PRO A 57 5.11 -19.79 -14.20
C PRO A 57 4.51 -19.62 -12.79
N ALA A 58 5.30 -19.91 -11.76
CA ALA A 58 4.85 -19.81 -10.36
C ALA A 58 4.59 -18.35 -9.94
N LEU A 59 5.41 -17.41 -10.40
CA LEU A 59 5.21 -15.98 -10.18
C LEU A 59 3.96 -15.45 -10.90
N ARG A 60 3.69 -15.92 -12.12
CA ARG A 60 2.45 -15.58 -12.85
C ARG A 60 1.21 -16.13 -12.14
N TRP A 61 1.26 -17.37 -11.69
CA TRP A 61 0.20 -17.97 -10.88
C TRP A 61 -0.06 -17.14 -9.61
N LEU A 62 0.98 -16.69 -8.91
CA LEU A 62 0.83 -15.82 -7.73
C LEU A 62 0.10 -14.50 -8.05
N GLN A 63 0.27 -13.94 -9.26
CA GLN A 63 -0.43 -12.72 -9.72
C GLN A 63 -1.91 -12.94 -10.03
N GLU A 64 -2.34 -14.18 -10.26
CA GLU A 64 -3.74 -14.54 -10.50
C GLU A 64 -4.54 -14.65 -9.20
N LEU A 65 -3.86 -14.86 -8.07
CA LEU A 65 -4.50 -14.93 -6.76
C LEU A 65 -5.04 -13.56 -6.33
N PRO A 66 -6.12 -13.52 -5.51
CA PRO A 66 -6.58 -12.29 -4.89
C PRO A 66 -5.45 -11.57 -4.13
N SER A 67 -5.52 -10.24 -4.06
CA SER A 67 -4.53 -9.46 -3.31
C SER A 67 -4.45 -9.97 -1.86
N PRO A 68 -3.24 -10.12 -1.31
CA PRO A 68 -3.04 -10.84 -0.06
C PRO A 68 -3.58 -10.05 1.13
N GLU A 69 -3.99 -10.77 2.16
CA GLU A 69 -4.07 -10.22 3.52
C GLU A 69 -2.64 -10.04 4.05
N ILE A 70 -2.40 -8.99 4.82
CA ILE A 70 -1.08 -8.73 5.42
C ILE A 70 -1.24 -8.84 6.93
N VAL A 71 -0.46 -9.70 7.60
CA VAL A 71 -0.38 -9.69 9.08
C VAL A 71 0.96 -9.10 9.46
N ALA A 72 0.96 -7.94 10.11
CA ALA A 72 2.19 -7.22 10.39
C ALA A 72 2.24 -6.80 11.85
N CYS A 73 3.45 -6.79 12.43
CA CYS A 73 3.66 -6.10 13.70
C CYS A 73 3.33 -4.60 13.58
N ARG A 74 3.11 -3.95 14.72
CA ARG A 74 2.85 -2.51 14.74
C ARG A 74 4.12 -1.77 14.30
N GLY A 75 3.97 -0.87 13.33
CA GLY A 75 5.03 0.01 12.86
C GLY A 75 4.73 1.46 13.21
N VAL A 76 5.70 2.17 13.78
CA VAL A 76 5.57 3.59 14.13
C VAL A 76 6.64 4.39 13.38
N ALA A 77 6.20 5.20 12.42
CA ALA A 77 7.07 6.14 11.72
C ALA A 77 7.73 7.10 12.72
N SER A 78 9.04 7.27 12.61
CA SER A 78 9.77 8.27 13.38
C SER A 78 9.22 9.66 13.09
N LYS A 79 9.06 10.47 14.13
CA LYS A 79 8.74 11.90 13.99
C LYS A 79 9.99 12.75 13.75
N VAL A 80 11.18 12.18 13.95
CA VAL A 80 12.45 12.87 13.81
C VAL A 80 13.20 12.29 12.61
N PRO A 81 13.53 13.11 11.60
CA PRO A 81 14.32 12.66 10.47
C PRO A 81 15.73 12.25 10.91
N THR A 82 16.21 11.13 10.37
CA THR A 82 17.61 10.71 10.46
C THR A 82 18.33 11.10 9.19
N GLN A 83 19.45 11.81 9.32
CA GLN A 83 20.24 12.26 8.18
C GLN A 83 21.46 11.37 8.01
N PHE A 84 21.58 10.78 6.82
CA PHE A 84 22.77 10.06 6.36
C PHE A 84 23.53 10.91 5.35
N TYR A 85 24.81 10.61 5.17
CA TYR A 85 25.63 11.16 4.10
C TYR A 85 26.07 10.03 3.18
N VAL A 86 25.46 9.96 1.99
CA VAL A 86 25.78 8.92 1.01
C VAL A 86 26.70 9.50 -0.07
N PRO A 87 27.64 8.72 -0.63
CA PRO A 87 28.39 9.15 -1.79
C PRO A 87 27.43 9.61 -2.89
N ASP A 88 27.69 10.79 -3.43
CA ASP A 88 27.01 11.31 -4.59
C ASP A 88 27.39 10.48 -5.82
N ASN A 89 26.48 10.36 -6.79
CA ASN A 89 26.72 9.66 -8.05
C ASN A 89 27.61 10.49 -9.00
N THR A 90 28.65 11.12 -8.47
CA THR A 90 29.62 11.97 -9.17
C THR A 90 31.06 11.42 -9.06
N ALA A 91 31.17 10.12 -8.76
CA ALA A 91 32.45 9.42 -8.66
C ALA A 91 33.19 9.28 -10.01
N ASP A 92 32.52 9.53 -11.13
CA ASP A 92 33.13 9.66 -12.44
C ASP A 92 33.88 10.99 -12.61
N LEU A 93 33.39 12.08 -11.99
CA LEU A 93 34.01 13.41 -12.04
C LEU A 93 35.38 13.47 -11.34
N ILE A 94 35.68 12.51 -10.47
CA ILE A 94 36.97 12.42 -9.76
C ILE A 94 38.03 11.63 -10.55
N VAL A 95 37.63 10.84 -11.54
CA VAL A 95 38.55 10.01 -12.37
C VAL A 95 39.64 10.84 -13.06
N PRO A 96 39.35 12.01 -13.70
CA PRO A 96 40.41 12.84 -14.28
C PRO A 96 41.40 13.37 -13.25
N SER A 97 40.94 13.58 -12.00
CA SER A 97 41.79 14.10 -10.91
C SER A 97 42.72 13.01 -10.39
N TRP A 98 42.23 11.78 -10.25
CA TRP A 98 43.07 10.62 -9.92
C TRP A 98 44.13 10.34 -10.98
N LYS A 99 43.81 10.47 -12.27
CA LYS A 99 44.78 10.34 -13.37
C LYS A 99 45.91 11.37 -13.29
N ARG A 100 45.68 12.55 -12.67
CA ARG A 100 46.70 13.57 -12.41
C ARG A 100 47.47 13.36 -11.10
N GLY A 101 47.22 12.28 -10.37
CA GLY A 101 47.88 11.96 -9.10
C GLY A 101 47.20 12.52 -7.85
N GLU A 102 46.03 13.16 -7.96
CA GLU A 102 45.26 13.70 -6.81
C GLU A 102 44.46 12.59 -6.10
N THR A 103 45.13 11.59 -5.52
CA THR A 103 44.50 10.35 -4.97
C THR A 103 43.66 10.57 -3.71
N THR A 104 43.79 11.72 -3.05
CA THR A 104 43.02 12.06 -1.83
C THR A 104 41.62 12.62 -2.13
N LYS A 105 41.30 12.89 -3.40
CA LYS A 105 40.01 13.45 -3.80
C LYS A 105 38.93 12.38 -3.74
N SER A 106 37.92 12.57 -2.89
CA SER A 106 36.75 11.69 -2.77
C SER A 106 35.54 12.26 -3.50
N ALA A 107 34.59 11.39 -3.86
CA ALA A 107 33.28 11.83 -4.33
C ALA A 107 32.62 12.70 -3.24
N LYS A 108 31.87 13.72 -3.66
CA LYS A 108 31.06 14.51 -2.73
C LYS A 108 30.06 13.57 -2.05
N ARG A 109 29.65 13.91 -0.83
CA ARG A 109 28.55 13.21 -0.16
C ARG A 109 27.32 14.09 -0.21
N THR A 110 26.18 13.48 -0.53
CA THR A 110 24.88 14.13 -0.53
C THR A 110 24.12 13.70 0.71
N GLU A 111 23.39 14.65 1.29
CA GLU A 111 22.51 14.41 2.43
C GLU A 111 21.33 13.53 2.01
N LYS A 112 21.04 12.53 2.83
CA LYS A 112 19.90 11.65 2.65
C LYS A 112 19.10 11.59 3.93
N VAL A 113 18.01 12.32 3.96
CA VAL A 113 17.08 12.37 5.09
C VAL A 113 16.10 11.21 4.98
N VAL A 114 15.94 10.44 6.06
CA VAL A 114 15.03 9.29 6.13
C VAL A 114 14.23 9.34 7.42
N LEU A 115 12.94 8.97 7.34
CA LEU A 115 12.07 8.75 8.48
C LEU A 115 11.84 7.24 8.60
N PRO A 116 12.65 6.52 9.42
CA PRO A 116 12.46 5.08 9.57
C PRO A 116 11.16 4.78 10.32
N THR A 117 10.58 3.62 10.05
CA THR A 117 9.48 3.05 10.83
C THR A 117 10.06 2.07 11.85
N HIS A 118 9.82 2.33 13.14
CA HIS A 118 10.19 1.45 14.23
C HIS A 118 9.18 0.31 14.36
N LEU A 119 9.68 -0.92 14.47
CA LEU A 119 8.86 -2.11 14.55
C LEU A 119 8.71 -2.58 16.00
N ASP A 120 7.48 -2.84 16.43
CA ASP A 120 7.14 -3.53 17.68
C ASP A 120 6.92 -5.02 17.40
N GLY A 121 7.99 -5.66 16.90
CA GLY A 121 8.00 -7.01 16.37
C GLY A 121 8.97 -7.13 15.20
N GLU A 122 9.05 -8.32 14.61
CA GLU A 122 10.03 -8.60 13.55
C GLU A 122 9.41 -9.13 12.25
N ALA A 123 8.17 -9.61 12.28
CA ALA A 123 7.57 -10.34 11.17
C ALA A 123 6.47 -9.56 10.46
N VAL A 124 6.44 -9.73 9.14
CA VAL A 124 5.32 -9.39 8.26
C VAL A 124 4.97 -10.65 7.47
N HIS A 125 3.68 -11.00 7.45
CA HIS A 125 3.15 -12.13 6.71
C HIS A 125 2.30 -11.65 5.55
N TYR A 126 2.54 -12.18 4.35
CA TYR A 126 1.65 -12.00 3.21
C TYR A 126 0.89 -13.31 2.99
N VAL A 127 -0.43 -13.26 3.06
CA VAL A 127 -1.31 -14.43 3.03
C VAL A 127 -2.14 -14.41 1.75
N PHE A 128 -1.80 -15.29 0.81
CA PHE A 128 -2.52 -15.47 -0.44
C PHE A 128 -3.46 -16.66 -0.33
N ARG A 129 -4.76 -16.44 -0.53
CA ARG A 129 -5.76 -17.51 -0.51
C ARG A 129 -5.88 -18.14 -1.89
N PHE A 130 -5.91 -19.46 -1.94
CA PHE A 130 -6.07 -20.23 -3.18
C PHE A 130 -7.01 -21.42 -2.96
N LEU A 131 -7.67 -21.85 -4.04
CA LEU A 131 -8.54 -23.03 -4.05
C LEU A 131 -7.74 -24.28 -4.39
N ASP A 132 -6.91 -24.19 -5.42
CA ASP A 132 -6.03 -25.24 -5.89
C ASP A 132 -4.69 -24.62 -6.33
N ALA A 133 -3.63 -25.39 -6.19
CA ALA A 133 -2.28 -24.98 -6.54
C ALA A 133 -1.48 -26.19 -7.03
N ASP A 134 -0.76 -26.01 -8.13
CA ASP A 134 0.27 -26.94 -8.52
C ASP A 134 1.37 -26.99 -7.44
N GLN A 135 1.76 -28.19 -7.04
CA GLN A 135 2.82 -28.41 -6.06
C GLN A 135 4.15 -27.82 -6.54
N ASP A 136 4.43 -27.84 -7.85
CA ASP A 136 5.63 -27.27 -8.43
C ASP A 136 5.66 -25.74 -8.29
N ASN A 137 4.50 -25.08 -8.43
CA ASN A 137 4.37 -23.64 -8.18
C ASN A 137 4.64 -23.31 -6.72
N LEU A 138 4.05 -24.08 -5.80
CA LEU A 138 4.26 -23.89 -4.36
C LEU A 138 5.74 -24.05 -3.99
N ASP A 139 6.40 -25.12 -4.44
CA ASP A 139 7.79 -25.39 -4.08
C ASP A 139 8.77 -24.39 -4.69
N THR A 140 8.48 -23.93 -5.92
CA THR A 140 9.21 -22.83 -6.56
C THR A 140 9.10 -21.55 -5.74
N LEU A 141 7.89 -21.18 -5.30
CA LEU A 141 7.67 -19.96 -4.52
C LEU A 141 8.28 -20.04 -3.12
N LYS A 142 8.20 -21.19 -2.44
CA LYS A 142 8.89 -21.42 -1.15
C LYS A 142 10.39 -21.27 -1.29
N THR A 143 10.95 -21.84 -2.35
CA THR A 143 12.37 -21.76 -2.65
C THR A 143 12.83 -20.33 -2.95
N ALA A 144 12.03 -19.58 -3.73
CA ALA A 144 12.26 -18.17 -3.99
C ALA A 144 12.16 -17.33 -2.71
N ALA A 145 11.15 -17.57 -1.86
CA ALA A 145 10.95 -16.87 -0.60
C ALA A 145 12.18 -17.00 0.31
N ARG A 146 12.71 -18.21 0.48
CA ARG A 146 13.94 -18.49 1.25
C ARG A 146 15.19 -17.80 0.72
N SER A 147 15.13 -17.25 -0.49
CA SER A 147 16.26 -16.55 -1.12
C SER A 147 16.12 -15.02 -1.03
N ILE A 148 15.05 -14.50 -0.43
CA ILE A 148 14.87 -13.06 -0.20
C ILE A 148 15.83 -12.61 0.90
N THR A 149 16.61 -11.56 0.60
CA THR A 149 17.60 -10.98 1.53
C THR A 149 17.23 -9.57 1.98
N HIS A 150 16.38 -8.86 1.24
CA HIS A 150 15.98 -7.49 1.51
C HIS A 150 14.53 -7.26 1.11
N LEU A 151 13.82 -6.41 1.85
CA LEU A 151 12.48 -5.96 1.49
C LEU A 151 12.45 -4.43 1.40
N GLY A 152 12.70 -3.91 0.20
CA GLY A 152 12.78 -2.47 -0.04
C GLY A 152 14.20 -2.01 -0.23
N TRP A 153 14.75 -1.25 0.72
CA TRP A 153 16.11 -0.72 0.56
C TRP A 153 17.15 -1.78 0.92
N GLY A 154 18.37 -1.63 0.39
CA GLY A 154 19.49 -2.54 0.71
C GLY A 154 19.93 -2.54 2.18
N ILE A 155 19.37 -1.65 3.01
CA ILE A 155 19.57 -1.64 4.47
C ILE A 155 18.44 -2.36 5.22
N ASP A 156 17.31 -2.62 4.56
CA ASP A 156 16.15 -3.32 5.11
C ASP A 156 16.34 -4.84 4.92
N MET A 157 17.34 -5.41 5.61
CA MET A 157 17.67 -6.83 5.51
C MET A 157 16.61 -7.71 6.17
N VAL A 158 16.30 -8.83 5.52
CA VAL A 158 15.29 -9.78 5.98
C VAL A 158 15.76 -11.23 5.80
N ALA A 159 15.19 -12.12 6.60
CA ALA A 159 15.12 -13.55 6.33
C ALA A 159 13.66 -13.92 6.05
N ALA A 160 13.41 -14.75 5.04
CA ALA A 160 12.05 -15.08 4.64
C ALA A 160 11.83 -16.58 4.46
N ASP A 161 10.59 -17.02 4.62
CA ASP A 161 10.14 -18.38 4.35
C ASP A 161 8.70 -18.37 3.82
N ALA A 162 8.22 -19.50 3.30
CA ALA A 162 6.82 -19.67 2.95
C ALA A 162 6.30 -21.08 3.25
N ASP A 163 5.03 -21.14 3.64
CA ASP A 163 4.34 -22.39 3.97
C ASP A 163 2.87 -22.32 3.54
N VAL A 164 2.24 -23.49 3.37
CA VAL A 164 0.79 -23.60 3.19
C VAL A 164 0.17 -23.81 4.56
N ILE A 165 -0.78 -22.96 4.91
CA ILE A 165 -1.52 -22.98 6.19
C ILE A 165 -3.02 -22.87 5.94
N THR A 166 -3.80 -23.14 6.97
CA THR A 166 -5.26 -22.99 7.00
C THR A 166 -5.69 -21.59 7.41
N ASP A 167 -6.92 -21.18 7.08
CA ASP A 167 -7.48 -19.90 7.57
C ASP A 167 -7.47 -19.81 9.11
N ASN A 168 -7.64 -20.92 9.83
CA ASN A 168 -7.58 -20.94 11.30
C ASN A 168 -6.16 -20.61 11.82
N GLU A 169 -5.13 -21.15 11.18
CA GLU A 169 -3.74 -20.80 11.49
C GLU A 169 -3.41 -19.36 11.12
N VAL A 170 -4.04 -18.80 10.07
CA VAL A 170 -3.92 -17.37 9.74
C VAL A 170 -4.41 -16.51 10.90
N GLN A 171 -5.58 -16.82 11.49
CA GLN A 171 -6.13 -16.06 12.63
C GLN A 171 -5.26 -16.14 13.90
N GLN A 172 -4.33 -17.09 13.97
CA GLN A 172 -3.39 -17.26 15.09
C GLN A 172 -2.06 -16.52 14.88
N LEU A 173 -1.85 -15.92 13.70
CA LEU A 173 -0.64 -15.14 13.44
C LEU A 173 -0.62 -13.89 14.35
N SER A 174 0.57 -13.59 14.88
CA SER A 174 0.75 -12.41 15.72
C SER A 174 0.88 -11.15 14.88
N GLY A 175 0.11 -10.13 15.22
CA GLY A 175 0.18 -8.81 14.59
C GLY A 175 -1.19 -8.24 14.28
N GLU A 176 -1.19 -7.08 13.64
CA GLU A 176 -2.38 -6.46 13.07
C GLU A 176 -2.71 -7.15 11.75
N HIS A 177 -3.96 -7.56 11.58
CA HIS A 177 -4.48 -8.12 10.34
C HIS A 177 -4.94 -7.00 9.42
N TRP A 178 -4.20 -6.73 8.37
CA TRP A 178 -4.51 -5.73 7.36
C TRP A 178 -5.26 -6.35 6.19
N GLN A 179 -6.47 -5.86 5.98
CA GLN A 179 -7.38 -6.32 4.93
C GLN A 179 -7.67 -5.18 3.95
N ILE A 180 -8.10 -5.54 2.74
CA ILE A 180 -8.53 -4.56 1.75
C ILE A 180 -9.75 -3.83 2.29
N ALA A 181 -9.67 -2.51 2.41
CA ALA A 181 -10.75 -1.66 2.86
C ALA A 181 -11.72 -1.37 1.70
N HIS A 182 -13.03 -1.29 1.97
CA HIS A 182 -14.00 -0.78 1.01
C HIS A 182 -13.98 0.75 0.97
N SER A 183 -13.57 1.41 2.05
CA SER A 183 -13.37 2.87 2.10
C SER A 183 -12.24 3.31 3.04
N GLY A 184 -11.62 4.46 2.73
CA GLY A 184 -10.43 4.96 3.41
C GLY A 184 -9.28 3.96 3.41
N GLY A 185 -8.46 3.94 4.46
CA GLY A 185 -7.29 3.05 4.59
C GLY A 185 -6.00 3.61 4.00
N VAL A 186 -4.93 2.83 4.12
CA VAL A 186 -3.58 3.14 3.63
C VAL A 186 -3.44 2.60 2.20
N PRO A 187 -3.13 3.45 1.20
CA PRO A 187 -2.98 3.00 -0.18
C PRO A 187 -1.66 2.23 -0.34
N LEU A 188 -1.77 0.93 -0.64
CA LEU A 188 -0.63 0.06 -0.92
C LEU A 188 -0.67 -0.42 -2.38
N ARG A 189 0.51 -0.46 -3.00
CA ARG A 189 0.67 -1.02 -4.35
C ARG A 189 0.62 -2.55 -4.29
N VAL A 190 -0.14 -3.16 -5.18
CA VAL A 190 -0.28 -4.62 -5.28
C VAL A 190 0.06 -5.08 -6.70
N PRO A 191 0.68 -6.26 -6.87
CA PRO A 191 0.87 -6.82 -8.19
C PRO A 191 -0.49 -7.12 -8.84
N THR A 192 -0.55 -6.99 -10.15
CA THR A 192 -1.66 -7.38 -11.01
C THR A 192 -1.17 -8.38 -12.04
N LEU A 193 -2.07 -9.00 -12.79
CA LEU A 193 -1.69 -9.69 -14.01
C LEU A 193 -0.86 -8.74 -14.90
N GLY A 194 0.29 -9.20 -15.40
CA GLY A 194 1.24 -8.38 -16.18
C GLY A 194 2.35 -7.67 -15.38
N THR A 195 2.27 -7.56 -14.05
CA THR A 195 3.35 -6.98 -13.23
C THR A 195 4.72 -7.63 -13.47
N LEU A 196 4.80 -8.96 -13.52
CA LEU A 196 6.06 -9.67 -13.83
C LEU A 196 6.63 -9.27 -15.20
N ASP A 197 5.80 -9.28 -16.24
CA ASP A 197 6.26 -8.96 -17.59
C ASP A 197 6.74 -7.49 -17.68
N ASP A 198 6.08 -6.58 -16.97
CA ASP A 198 6.51 -5.18 -16.91
C ASP A 198 7.79 -4.98 -16.06
N LEU A 199 8.01 -5.80 -15.03
CA LEU A 199 9.28 -5.87 -14.31
C LEU A 199 10.41 -6.40 -15.20
N MET A 200 10.16 -7.45 -15.98
CA MET A 200 11.12 -8.01 -16.94
C MET A 200 11.48 -6.99 -18.01
N ARG A 201 10.50 -6.29 -18.58
CA ARG A 201 10.74 -5.16 -19.51
C ARG A 201 11.56 -4.07 -18.84
N LYS A 202 11.19 -3.63 -17.64
CA LYS A 202 11.92 -2.57 -16.93
C LYS A 202 13.38 -2.95 -16.67
N HIS A 203 13.63 -4.23 -16.35
CA HIS A 203 14.98 -4.76 -16.18
C HIS A 203 15.74 -4.77 -17.51
N ASP A 204 15.13 -5.19 -18.60
CA ASP A 204 15.72 -5.11 -19.94
C ASP A 204 16.06 -3.66 -20.34
N ASP A 205 15.13 -2.72 -20.14
CA ASP A 205 15.38 -1.29 -20.35
C ASP A 205 16.56 -0.79 -19.48
N PHE A 206 16.72 -1.31 -18.27
CA PHE A 206 17.84 -0.98 -17.39
C PHE A 206 19.17 -1.54 -17.90
N LEU A 207 19.20 -2.78 -18.39
CA LEU A 207 20.40 -3.38 -18.98
C LEU A 207 20.82 -2.63 -20.25
N ASN A 208 19.85 -2.12 -21.02
CA ASN A 208 20.06 -1.42 -22.29
C ASN A 208 20.03 0.12 -22.18
N ARG A 209 20.14 0.67 -20.96
CA ARG A 209 20.02 2.14 -20.72
C ARG A 209 21.21 2.97 -21.19
N LEU A 210 22.34 2.33 -21.51
CA LEU A 210 23.53 2.96 -22.07
C LEU A 210 23.65 2.53 -23.52
N THR A 211 23.48 3.47 -24.45
CA THR A 211 23.60 3.24 -25.89
C THR A 211 24.70 4.13 -26.48
N ASP A 212 25.05 3.92 -27.75
CA ASP A 212 25.99 4.79 -28.48
C ASP A 212 25.46 6.23 -28.59
N GLU A 213 24.15 6.42 -28.53
CA GLU A 213 23.47 7.73 -28.54
C GLU A 213 23.41 8.38 -27.14
N GLY A 214 23.84 7.68 -26.09
CA GLY A 214 23.95 8.18 -24.73
C GLY A 214 23.07 7.46 -23.70
N PHE A 215 22.72 8.17 -22.63
CA PHE A 215 21.92 7.62 -21.53
C PHE A 215 20.42 7.71 -21.84
N LYS A 216 19.75 6.56 -21.85
CA LYS A 216 18.30 6.45 -21.96
C LYS A 216 17.68 6.20 -20.58
N PRO A 217 16.89 7.13 -20.02
CA PRO A 217 16.23 6.92 -18.73
C PRO A 217 15.32 5.70 -18.75
N VAL A 218 15.37 4.89 -17.69
CA VAL A 218 14.52 3.71 -17.53
C VAL A 218 13.11 4.15 -17.09
N PRO A 219 12.05 3.84 -17.85
CA PRO A 219 10.70 4.19 -17.46
C PRO A 219 10.27 3.56 -16.12
N PRO A 220 9.33 4.17 -15.38
CA PRO A 220 8.80 3.59 -14.16
C PRO A 220 8.06 2.26 -14.43
N LEU A 221 7.76 1.53 -13.35
CA LEU A 221 6.83 0.41 -13.43
C LEU A 221 5.43 0.96 -13.72
N ARG A 222 4.68 0.26 -14.57
CA ARG A 222 3.37 0.65 -15.11
C ARG A 222 2.28 -0.31 -14.67
N GLU A 223 2.59 -1.60 -14.60
CA GLU A 223 1.61 -2.65 -14.30
C GLU A 223 1.58 -2.96 -12.80
N PHE A 224 0.71 -2.28 -12.08
CA PHE A 224 0.33 -2.56 -10.70
C PHE A 224 -0.99 -1.88 -10.37
N ALA A 225 -1.68 -2.35 -9.33
CA ALA A 225 -2.85 -1.67 -8.79
C ALA A 225 -2.52 -0.98 -7.47
N VAL A 226 -3.36 -0.03 -7.07
CA VAL A 226 -3.39 0.50 -5.72
C VAL A 226 -4.65 -0.03 -5.04
N ARG A 227 -4.48 -0.58 -3.84
CA ARG A 227 -5.57 -1.03 -2.97
C ARG A 227 -5.39 -0.40 -1.61
N ASN A 228 -6.48 0.04 -1.00
CA ASN A 228 -6.41 0.56 0.35
C ASN A 228 -6.48 -0.59 1.35
N TYR A 229 -5.58 -0.59 2.32
CA TYR A 229 -5.54 -1.56 3.39
C TYR A 229 -5.86 -0.89 4.73
N ARG A 230 -6.53 -1.62 5.62
CA ARG A 230 -6.77 -1.18 7.01
C ARG A 230 -6.54 -2.33 7.98
N PRO A 231 -6.08 -2.05 9.22
CA PRO A 231 -6.15 -3.04 10.29
C PRO A 231 -7.61 -3.46 10.54
N SER A 232 -7.85 -4.74 10.78
CA SER A 232 -9.17 -5.30 11.08
C SER A 232 -9.76 -4.74 12.38
N THR A 233 -8.90 -4.32 13.30
CA THR A 233 -9.24 -3.66 14.57
C THR A 233 -9.66 -2.20 14.40
N GLN A 234 -9.31 -1.57 13.26
CA GLN A 234 -9.74 -0.21 12.96
C GLN A 234 -11.11 -0.24 12.31
N PRO A 235 -12.12 0.47 12.86
CA PRO A 235 -13.45 0.50 12.28
C PRO A 235 -13.38 1.06 10.86
N GLU A 236 -14.18 0.49 9.96
CA GLU A 236 -14.28 1.01 8.61
C GLU A 236 -14.77 2.45 8.62
N PRO A 237 -14.08 3.38 7.92
CA PRO A 237 -14.60 4.72 7.75
C PRO A 237 -16.01 4.65 7.18
N ARG A 238 -16.91 5.50 7.69
CA ARG A 238 -18.22 5.62 7.06
C ARG A 238 -18.04 6.36 5.74
N PRO A 239 -18.61 5.87 4.63
CA PRO A 239 -18.56 6.60 3.38
C PRO A 239 -19.20 7.98 3.58
N TYR A 240 -18.54 9.02 3.07
CA TYR A 240 -19.01 10.39 3.16
C TYR A 240 -18.76 11.12 1.84
N CYS A 241 -19.58 12.13 1.57
CA CYS A 241 -19.39 13.07 0.48
C CYS A 241 -19.33 14.49 1.06
N VAL A 242 -18.39 15.30 0.56
CA VAL A 242 -18.17 16.68 1.02
C VAL A 242 -18.69 17.64 -0.03
N PHE A 243 -19.52 18.59 0.39
CA PHE A 243 -20.05 19.63 -0.46
C PHE A 243 -19.63 21.00 0.07
N THR A 244 -19.34 21.91 -0.85
CA THR A 244 -19.09 23.32 -0.51
C THR A 244 -20.36 24.12 -0.73
N ILE A 245 -20.73 24.96 0.25
CA ILE A 245 -21.88 25.86 0.10
C ILE A 245 -21.40 27.08 -0.70
N LEU A 246 -21.95 27.27 -1.88
CA LEU A 246 -21.65 28.42 -2.73
C LEU A 246 -22.66 29.56 -2.49
N LYS A 247 -22.25 30.78 -2.84
CA LYS A 247 -23.17 31.88 -3.07
C LYS A 247 -24.09 31.55 -4.26
N PRO A 248 -25.30 32.14 -4.33
CA PRO A 248 -26.23 31.86 -5.43
C PRO A 248 -25.68 32.12 -6.84
N ASP A 249 -24.72 33.04 -6.96
CA ASP A 249 -24.03 33.40 -8.21
C ASP A 249 -22.76 32.58 -8.47
N ALA A 250 -22.48 31.58 -7.63
CA ALA A 250 -21.24 30.79 -7.63
C ALA A 250 -19.94 31.62 -7.57
N SER A 251 -19.99 32.90 -7.18
CA SER A 251 -18.82 33.78 -7.08
C SER A 251 -17.85 33.39 -5.96
N GLY A 252 -18.23 32.44 -5.12
CA GLY A 252 -17.38 31.86 -4.09
C GLY A 252 -18.19 31.18 -2.99
N ASN A 253 -17.48 30.82 -1.92
CA ASN A 253 -18.07 30.12 -0.80
C ASN A 253 -18.99 31.05 0.02
N ARG A 254 -20.07 30.49 0.52
CA ARG A 254 -21.01 31.15 1.43
C ARG A 254 -20.76 30.66 2.85
N ALA A 255 -20.14 31.51 3.65
CA ALA A 255 -20.03 31.28 5.08
C ALA A 255 -21.42 31.30 5.75
N PHE A 256 -21.56 30.54 6.83
CA PHE A 256 -22.72 30.58 7.71
C PHE A 256 -22.25 30.68 9.17
N ASN A 257 -23.11 31.19 10.04
CA ASN A 257 -22.81 31.26 11.46
C ASN A 257 -22.92 29.85 12.07
N THR A 258 -21.80 29.24 12.41
CA THR A 258 -21.75 27.86 12.93
C THR A 258 -22.46 27.69 14.28
N ALA A 259 -22.51 28.72 15.12
CA ALA A 259 -23.22 28.66 16.40
C ALA A 259 -24.75 28.68 16.23
N ARG A 260 -25.27 29.35 15.17
CA ARG A 260 -26.72 29.59 15.01
C ARG A 260 -27.36 28.81 13.87
N ARG A 261 -26.60 28.45 12.82
CA ARG A 261 -27.13 27.99 11.53
C ARG A 261 -26.71 26.57 11.16
N THR A 262 -25.88 25.91 11.96
CA THR A 262 -25.47 24.51 11.73
C THR A 262 -26.68 23.59 11.59
N ARG A 263 -27.66 23.69 12.50
CA ARG A 263 -28.88 22.89 12.42
C ARG A 263 -29.65 23.13 11.12
N ASP A 264 -29.73 24.39 10.68
CA ASP A 264 -30.48 24.78 9.48
C ASP A 264 -29.82 24.21 8.22
N VAL A 265 -28.49 24.33 8.11
CA VAL A 265 -27.72 23.78 6.99
C VAL A 265 -27.87 22.25 6.91
N ALA A 266 -27.75 21.56 8.04
CA ALA A 266 -27.95 20.11 8.10
C ALA A 266 -29.39 19.73 7.68
N ALA A 267 -30.39 20.52 8.08
CA ALA A 267 -31.79 20.29 7.70
C ALA A 267 -32.03 20.51 6.20
N TRP A 268 -31.43 21.53 5.59
CA TRP A 268 -31.55 21.78 4.15
C TRP A 268 -30.98 20.64 3.32
N ILE A 269 -29.77 20.18 3.65
CA ILE A 269 -29.16 19.04 2.92
C ILE A 269 -29.96 17.76 3.14
N ARG A 270 -30.46 17.52 4.36
CA ARG A 270 -31.35 16.38 4.63
C ARG A 270 -32.60 16.42 3.76
N HIS A 271 -33.25 17.56 3.68
CA HIS A 271 -34.44 17.73 2.85
C HIS A 271 -34.13 17.49 1.37
N ALA A 272 -33.05 18.10 0.86
CA ALA A 272 -32.64 17.90 -0.54
C ALA A 272 -32.31 16.44 -0.88
N VAL A 273 -31.68 15.69 0.05
CA VAL A 273 -31.46 14.25 -0.12
C VAL A 273 -32.79 13.50 -0.16
N ALA A 274 -33.72 13.82 0.75
CA ALA A 274 -35.03 13.19 0.79
C ALA A 274 -35.84 13.41 -0.50
N GLU A 275 -35.81 14.61 -1.08
CA GLU A 275 -36.49 14.93 -2.35
C GLU A 275 -35.97 14.10 -3.53
N ILE A 276 -34.75 13.57 -3.45
CA ILE A 276 -34.18 12.67 -4.46
C ILE A 276 -34.53 11.21 -4.15
N CYS A 277 -34.51 10.83 -2.89
CA CYS A 277 -34.73 9.44 -2.45
C CYS A 277 -36.20 9.01 -2.56
N GLU A 278 -37.14 9.91 -2.29
CA GLU A 278 -38.57 9.61 -2.30
C GLU A 278 -39.08 9.20 -3.70
N PRO A 279 -38.79 9.94 -4.79
CA PRO A 279 -39.19 9.51 -6.13
C PRO A 279 -38.44 8.27 -6.65
N ALA A 280 -37.28 7.94 -6.07
CA ALA A 280 -36.46 6.80 -6.44
C ALA A 280 -36.90 5.48 -5.76
N ASP A 281 -37.96 5.52 -4.95
CA ASP A 281 -38.46 4.39 -4.15
C ASP A 281 -37.36 3.70 -3.33
N TRP A 282 -36.45 4.50 -2.75
CA TRP A 282 -35.36 3.95 -1.97
C TRP A 282 -35.88 3.40 -0.63
N PRO A 283 -35.71 2.08 -0.35
CA PRO A 283 -36.11 1.51 0.93
C PRO A 283 -35.53 2.26 2.13
N ASP A 284 -36.35 2.35 3.18
CA ASP A 284 -35.98 2.85 4.50
C ASP A 284 -35.48 4.31 4.54
N PHE A 285 -35.69 5.13 3.50
CA PHE A 285 -35.18 6.50 3.48
C PHE A 285 -35.75 7.37 4.62
N LEU A 286 -37.00 7.17 5.06
CA LEU A 286 -37.54 7.86 6.24
C LEU A 286 -36.72 7.57 7.51
N GLN A 287 -36.26 6.33 7.67
CA GLN A 287 -35.42 5.96 8.81
C GLN A 287 -33.96 6.35 8.63
N PHE A 288 -33.40 6.15 7.44
CA PHE A 288 -32.00 6.38 7.17
C PHE A 288 -31.67 7.86 6.94
N VAL A 289 -32.46 8.58 6.13
CA VAL A 289 -32.26 9.99 5.74
C VAL A 289 -32.86 10.93 6.79
N HIS A 290 -34.14 10.72 7.14
CA HIS A 290 -34.80 11.58 8.14
C HIS A 290 -34.45 11.22 9.58
N GLY A 291 -34.04 9.98 9.84
CA GLY A 291 -33.82 9.50 11.21
C GLY A 291 -35.12 9.28 11.96
N HIS A 292 -36.22 8.97 11.25
CA HIS A 292 -37.53 8.68 11.84
C HIS A 292 -37.72 7.17 12.07
N ASP A 293 -38.63 6.78 12.94
CA ASP A 293 -39.10 5.39 13.06
C ASP A 293 -40.24 5.12 12.07
N ALA A 294 -40.77 3.89 12.08
CA ALA A 294 -41.87 3.47 11.20
C ALA A 294 -43.15 4.30 11.39
N ASP A 295 -43.31 4.97 12.52
CA ASP A 295 -44.44 5.86 12.83
C ASP A 295 -44.14 7.33 12.49
N GLY A 296 -43.00 7.61 11.85
CA GLY A 296 -42.58 8.97 11.46
C GLY A 296 -42.07 9.84 12.61
N LYS A 297 -41.80 9.26 13.78
CA LYS A 297 -41.28 9.98 14.96
C LYS A 297 -39.75 9.91 15.01
N PRO A 298 -39.05 10.83 15.70
CA PRO A 298 -37.60 10.76 15.81
C PRO A 298 -37.14 9.44 16.43
N ASN A 299 -36.32 8.68 15.71
CA ASN A 299 -35.82 7.39 16.17
C ASN A 299 -34.82 7.57 17.32
N ARG A 300 -35.20 7.10 18.52
CA ARG A 300 -34.39 7.16 19.76
C ARG A 300 -33.83 5.79 20.17
N SER A 301 -33.97 4.77 19.34
CA SER A 301 -33.45 3.42 19.64
C SER A 301 -31.91 3.36 19.53
N GLU A 302 -31.33 2.24 19.96
CA GLU A 302 -29.89 1.94 19.79
C GLU A 302 -29.43 2.08 18.33
N ASN A 303 -30.35 1.87 17.39
CA ASN A 303 -30.13 1.93 15.96
C ASN A 303 -30.01 3.37 15.43
N SER A 304 -30.24 4.39 16.26
CA SER A 304 -30.15 5.81 15.87
C SER A 304 -28.77 6.20 15.30
N SER A 305 -27.73 5.43 15.62
CA SER A 305 -26.38 5.60 15.07
C SER A 305 -26.24 5.10 13.62
N HIS A 306 -27.21 4.37 13.08
CA HIS A 306 -27.21 3.83 11.71
C HIS A 306 -27.78 4.79 10.66
N ARG A 307 -28.32 5.96 11.08
CA ARG A 307 -28.81 6.98 10.15
C ARG A 307 -27.70 7.70 9.40
N PHE A 308 -28.02 8.24 8.23
CA PHE A 308 -27.16 9.14 7.49
C PHE A 308 -26.94 10.44 8.29
N GLN A 309 -25.68 10.82 8.48
CA GLN A 309 -25.31 11.97 9.28
C GLN A 309 -25.03 13.19 8.40
N TYR A 310 -25.55 14.34 8.81
CA TYR A 310 -25.32 15.62 8.14
C TYR A 310 -24.46 16.47 9.07
N LEU A 311 -23.21 16.71 8.68
CA LEU A 311 -22.23 17.44 9.48
C LEU A 311 -21.80 18.72 8.75
N PRO A 312 -22.40 19.88 9.05
CA PRO A 312 -21.90 21.16 8.57
C PRO A 312 -20.58 21.49 9.26
N LEU A 313 -19.55 21.77 8.47
CA LEU A 313 -18.21 22.14 8.93
C LEU A 313 -18.00 23.67 8.80
N PRO A 314 -17.20 24.28 9.69
CA PRO A 314 -16.79 25.68 9.58
C PRO A 314 -15.96 25.98 8.33
#